data_AF-A0A9E3EC82-F1
#
_entry.id   AF-A0A9E3EC82-F1
#
_cell.length_a   1.000
_cell.length_b   1.000
_cell.length_c   1.000
_cell.angle_alpha   90.00
_cell.angle_beta   90.00
_cell.angle_gamma   90.00
#
_symmetry.space_group_name_H-M   'P 1'
#
loop_
_entity.id
_entity.type
_entity.pdbx_description
1 polymer ?
#
loop_
_entity_poly.entity_id
_entity_poly.type
_entity_poly.pdbx_seq_one_letter_code
_entity_poly.pdbx_strand_id
1 'polypeptide(L)'
;MTTVLIVEDEPDIRQFLRSSLGAEGYRVVESATGERATIDAGTHKPDLAIVDLGLPDLDGVEVIRRIRSWSPMPIIVLSARALEQSKVQALDAGADDYVTKPFGVGELLARVRVALRHGSRSATGRPALKLGSVTVDLEKHAVRKSGAEVHLTALEFRLLTCLAQHLGMVVTHRQLLREVWGPSHVEHTHYLRIYMKQLRDKLEEDPVRPRYLVTETGIGYRLLADDA
;
A
#
# COMPACT_ATOMS: atom_id res chain seq x y z
N MET A 1 12.10 -6.71 18.27
CA MET A 1 12.63 -5.43 17.77
C MET A 1 12.46 -5.45 16.27
N THR A 2 11.73 -4.49 15.71
CA THR A 2 11.42 -4.46 14.28
C THR A 2 12.63 -4.02 13.46
N THR A 3 12.97 -4.77 12.41
CA THR A 3 14.12 -4.53 11.53
C THR A 3 13.65 -4.03 10.17
N VAL A 4 14.23 -2.92 9.70
CA VAL A 4 13.92 -2.30 8.40
C VAL A 4 15.16 -2.37 7.51
N LEU A 5 15.00 -2.89 6.29
CA LEU A 5 16.02 -2.85 5.24
C LEU A 5 15.85 -1.58 4.41
N ILE A 6 16.91 -0.79 4.28
CA ILE A 6 16.97 0.37 3.38
C ILE A 6 17.81 -0.03 2.18
N VAL A 7 17.23 0.11 0.99
CA VAL A 7 17.87 -0.08 -0.31
C VAL A 7 17.82 1.26 -1.04
N GLU A 8 18.94 1.95 -1.06
CA GLU A 8 19.09 3.33 -1.54
C GLU A 8 20.57 3.46 -1.86
N ASP A 9 20.98 4.12 -2.94
CA ASP A 9 22.39 4.28 -3.31
C ASP A 9 22.96 5.62 -2.83
N GLU A 10 22.14 6.67 -2.75
CA GLU A 10 22.54 7.99 -2.27
C GLU A 10 22.87 7.98 -0.75
N PRO A 11 24.14 8.26 -0.33
CA PRO A 11 24.54 8.21 1.07
C PRO A 11 23.75 9.16 1.98
N ASP A 12 23.42 10.35 1.48
CA ASP A 12 22.70 11.36 2.27
C ASP A 12 21.25 10.93 2.54
N ILE A 13 20.57 10.36 1.55
CA ILE A 13 19.21 9.83 1.70
C ILE A 13 19.22 8.64 2.65
N ARG A 14 20.16 7.70 2.46
CA ARG A 14 20.31 6.53 3.32
C ARG A 14 20.61 6.92 4.77
N GLN A 15 21.48 7.91 4.99
CA GLN A 15 21.78 8.46 6.31
C GLN A 15 20.57 9.13 6.97
N PHE A 16 19.79 9.89 6.19
CA PHE A 16 18.54 10.50 6.64
C PHE A 16 17.50 9.45 7.06
N LEU A 17 17.29 8.42 6.23
CA LEU A 17 16.38 7.31 6.51
C LEU A 17 16.81 6.54 7.76
N ARG A 18 18.09 6.19 7.86
CA ARG A 18 18.69 5.50 9.02
C ARG A 18 18.46 6.27 10.32
N SER A 19 18.72 7.57 10.31
CA SER A 19 18.55 8.43 11.49
C SER A 19 17.08 8.55 11.89
N SER A 20 16.19 8.74 10.91
CA SER A 20 14.76 8.89 11.14
C SER A 20 14.12 7.61 11.68
N LEU A 21 14.45 6.45 11.10
CA LEU A 21 13.94 5.15 11.54
C LEU A 21 14.55 4.72 12.88
N GLY A 22 15.84 5.00 13.10
CA GLY A 22 16.51 4.71 14.36
C GLY A 22 15.93 5.50 15.54
N ALA A 23 15.52 6.76 15.32
CA ALA A 23 14.86 7.57 16.33
C ALA A 23 13.51 6.99 16.80
N GLU A 24 12.82 6.23 15.93
CA GLU A 24 11.58 5.51 16.24
C GLU A 24 11.83 4.10 16.82
N GLY A 25 13.09 3.73 17.08
CA GLY A 25 13.48 2.45 17.69
C GLY A 25 13.57 1.28 16.72
N TYR A 26 13.55 1.51 15.40
CA TYR A 26 13.77 0.47 14.41
C TYR A 26 15.25 0.09 14.30
N ARG A 27 15.54 -1.21 14.17
CA ARG A 27 16.86 -1.67 13.73
C ARG A 27 16.96 -1.46 12.23
N VAL A 28 18.05 -0.86 11.75
CA VAL A 28 18.23 -0.58 10.33
C VAL A 28 19.32 -1.47 9.74
N VAL A 29 19.03 -2.06 8.58
CA VAL A 29 20.00 -2.72 7.69
C VAL A 29 20.09 -1.89 6.42
N GLU A 30 21.30 -1.65 5.93
CA GLU A 30 21.55 -0.77 4.78
C GLU A 30 22.16 -1.56 3.63
N SER A 31 21.66 -1.35 2.43
CA SER A 31 22.24 -1.87 1.19
C SER A 31 22.29 -0.74 0.15
N ALA A 32 23.50 -0.50 -0.39
CA ALA A 32 23.72 0.55 -1.40
C ALA A 32 23.44 0.08 -2.84
N THR A 33 23.16 -1.22 -3.03
CA THR A 33 23.00 -1.85 -4.34
C THR A 33 21.89 -2.90 -4.30
N GLY A 34 21.25 -3.15 -5.44
CA GLY A 34 20.12 -4.08 -5.55
C GLY A 34 20.52 -5.55 -5.36
N GLU A 35 21.70 -5.94 -5.85
CA GLU A 35 22.22 -7.30 -5.62
C GLU A 35 22.48 -7.53 -4.12
N ARG A 36 23.06 -6.54 -3.43
CA ARG A 36 23.33 -6.65 -2.00
C ARG A 36 22.03 -6.66 -1.20
N ALA A 37 21.04 -5.87 -1.58
CA ALA A 37 19.73 -5.85 -0.96
C ALA A 37 19.04 -7.22 -0.95
N THR A 38 19.12 -7.97 -2.06
CA THR A 38 18.51 -9.31 -2.15
C THR A 38 19.17 -10.28 -1.15
N ILE A 39 20.50 -10.20 -1.01
CA ILE A 39 21.27 -11.00 -0.03
C ILE A 39 20.92 -10.60 1.40
N ASP A 40 20.90 -9.29 1.67
CA ASP A 40 20.64 -8.76 3.02
C ASP A 40 19.20 -9.04 3.46
N ALA A 41 18.23 -9.01 2.55
CA ALA A 41 16.85 -9.42 2.82
C ALA A 41 16.78 -10.88 3.29
N GLY A 42 17.48 -11.80 2.61
CA GLY A 42 17.48 -13.23 2.98
C GLY A 42 18.25 -13.51 4.28
N THR A 43 19.35 -12.79 4.51
CA THR A 43 20.26 -13.01 5.64
C THR A 43 19.70 -12.43 6.94
N HIS A 44 19.23 -11.19 6.89
CA HIS A 44 18.79 -10.47 8.09
C HIS A 44 17.30 -10.67 8.41
N LYS A 45 16.52 -11.17 7.44
CA LYS A 45 15.07 -11.37 7.55
C LYS A 45 14.36 -10.13 8.13
N PRO A 46 14.44 -8.99 7.43
CA PRO A 46 13.79 -7.77 7.90
C PRO A 46 12.26 -7.94 7.97
N ASP A 47 11.62 -7.05 8.73
CA ASP A 47 10.16 -6.98 8.85
C ASP A 47 9.55 -6.05 7.78
N LEU A 48 10.35 -5.18 7.17
CA LEU A 48 9.97 -4.28 6.08
C LEU A 48 11.20 -3.89 5.24
N ALA A 49 11.03 -3.67 3.94
CA ALA A 49 12.03 -3.03 3.09
C ALA A 49 11.55 -1.67 2.56
N ILE A 50 12.47 -0.72 2.45
CA ILE A 50 12.31 0.56 1.77
C ILE A 50 13.26 0.53 0.58
N VAL A 51 12.74 0.62 -0.65
CA VAL A 51 13.50 0.40 -1.88
C VAL A 51 13.41 1.59 -2.80
N ASP A 52 14.54 2.21 -3.14
CA ASP A 52 14.64 3.13 -4.25
C ASP A 52 14.59 2.37 -5.59
N LEU A 53 13.91 2.97 -6.58
CA LEU A 53 13.90 2.48 -7.95
C LEU A 53 15.16 2.87 -8.72
N GLY A 54 15.85 3.94 -8.30
CA GLY A 54 17.00 4.54 -9.00
C GLY A 54 18.36 3.88 -8.74
N LEU A 55 18.43 2.59 -8.43
CA LEU A 55 19.67 1.93 -8.04
C LEU A 55 20.66 1.77 -9.23
N PRO A 56 21.98 1.81 -8.96
CA PRO A 56 23.00 1.87 -10.01
C PRO A 56 23.28 0.52 -10.72
N ASP A 57 23.04 -0.60 -10.04
CA ASP A 57 23.41 -1.95 -10.50
C ASP A 57 22.23 -2.80 -10.98
N LEU A 58 21.04 -2.57 -10.43
CA LEU A 58 19.84 -3.34 -10.72
C LEU A 58 18.60 -2.46 -10.56
N ASP A 59 17.67 -2.50 -11.52
CA ASP A 59 16.38 -1.78 -11.38
C ASP A 59 15.68 -2.19 -10.07
N GLY A 60 15.25 -1.22 -9.26
CA GLY A 60 14.56 -1.49 -8.01
C GLY A 60 13.27 -2.31 -8.19
N VAL A 61 12.61 -2.24 -9.36
CA VAL A 61 11.49 -3.14 -9.69
C VAL A 61 11.92 -4.60 -9.71
N GLU A 62 13.12 -4.90 -10.19
CA GLU A 62 13.66 -6.26 -10.21
C GLU A 62 14.05 -6.73 -8.80
N VAL A 63 14.59 -5.84 -7.96
CA VAL A 63 14.81 -6.13 -6.52
C VAL A 63 13.50 -6.55 -5.85
N ILE A 64 12.42 -5.80 -6.10
CA ILE A 64 11.08 -6.10 -5.56
C ILE A 64 10.64 -7.50 -5.99
N ARG A 65 10.71 -7.82 -7.29
CA ARG A 65 10.32 -9.16 -7.80
C ARG A 65 11.12 -10.28 -7.16
N ARG A 66 12.44 -10.10 -7.03
CA ARG A 66 13.32 -11.11 -6.41
C ARG A 66 12.93 -11.36 -4.97
N ILE A 67 12.76 -10.32 -4.15
CA ILE A 67 12.32 -10.46 -2.75
C ILE A 67 10.93 -11.12 -2.68
N ARG A 68 9.99 -10.69 -3.52
CA ARG A 68 8.62 -11.21 -3.53
C ARG A 68 8.49 -12.67 -3.91
N SER A 69 9.44 -13.22 -4.65
CA SER A 69 9.44 -14.64 -5.02
C SER A 69 9.53 -15.59 -3.81
N TRP A 70 10.03 -15.12 -2.66
CA TRP A 70 10.21 -15.93 -1.46
C TRP A 70 9.78 -15.25 -0.15
N SER A 71 9.47 -13.95 -0.15
CA SER A 71 9.08 -13.20 1.06
C SER A 71 7.78 -12.40 0.90
N PRO A 72 6.84 -12.53 1.86
CA PRO A 72 5.67 -11.66 1.95
C PRO A 72 5.97 -10.34 2.69
N MET A 73 7.22 -10.10 3.13
CA MET A 73 7.60 -8.90 3.88
C MET A 73 7.16 -7.62 3.16
N PRO A 74 6.51 -6.66 3.84
CA PRO A 74 6.10 -5.41 3.21
C PRO A 74 7.27 -4.63 2.56
N ILE A 75 7.03 -4.03 1.40
CA ILE A 75 7.98 -3.24 0.63
C ILE A 75 7.38 -1.87 0.31
N ILE A 76 8.03 -0.81 0.77
CA ILE A 76 7.71 0.58 0.44
C ILE A 76 8.72 1.08 -0.59
N VAL A 77 8.24 1.73 -1.64
CA VAL A 77 9.09 2.21 -2.73
C VAL A 77 9.37 3.70 -2.59
N LEU A 78 10.62 4.12 -2.73
CA LEU A 78 10.98 5.52 -2.91
C LEU A 78 11.05 5.82 -4.42
N SER A 79 10.37 6.87 -4.87
CA SER A 79 10.31 7.21 -6.28
C SER A 79 10.29 8.72 -6.51
N ALA A 80 10.93 9.20 -7.58
CA ALA A 80 10.84 10.61 -7.98
C ALA A 80 9.42 10.96 -8.51
N ARG A 81 9.03 12.25 -8.42
CA ARG A 81 7.69 12.73 -8.83
C ARG A 81 7.30 12.37 -10.27
N ALA A 82 8.25 12.36 -11.18
CA ALA A 82 8.00 12.37 -12.64
C ALA A 82 7.65 11.01 -13.26
N LEU A 83 7.59 9.93 -12.49
CA LEU A 83 7.47 8.57 -13.02
C LEU A 83 6.26 7.81 -12.45
N GLU A 84 5.05 8.28 -12.76
CA GLU A 84 3.81 7.55 -12.43
C GLU A 84 3.87 6.09 -12.90
N GLN A 85 4.40 5.86 -14.11
CA GLN A 85 4.59 4.51 -14.66
C GLN A 85 5.51 3.65 -13.78
N SER A 86 6.62 4.20 -13.26
CA SER A 86 7.51 3.44 -12.39
C SER A 86 6.85 3.08 -11.06
N LYS A 87 6.01 3.96 -10.50
CA LYS A 87 5.21 3.67 -9.29
C LYS A 87 4.22 2.53 -9.54
N VAL A 88 3.49 2.60 -10.66
CA VAL A 88 2.55 1.53 -11.06
C VAL A 88 3.29 0.21 -11.27
N GLN A 89 4.40 0.22 -11.99
CA GLN A 89 5.21 -0.98 -12.23
C GLN A 89 5.74 -1.59 -10.93
N ALA A 90 6.19 -0.76 -9.99
CA ALA A 90 6.70 -1.24 -8.70
C ALA A 90 5.58 -1.85 -7.84
N LEU A 91 4.40 -1.22 -7.77
CA LEU A 91 3.22 -1.76 -7.08
C LEU A 91 2.74 -3.06 -7.74
N ASP A 92 2.68 -3.11 -9.06
CA ASP A 92 2.30 -4.32 -9.81
C ASP A 92 3.35 -5.44 -9.67
N ALA A 93 4.62 -5.09 -9.43
CA ALA A 93 5.68 -6.04 -9.09
C ALA A 93 5.62 -6.56 -7.64
N GLY A 94 4.75 -5.97 -6.82
CA GLY A 94 4.49 -6.39 -5.44
C GLY A 94 4.94 -5.42 -4.37
N ALA A 95 5.26 -4.16 -4.68
CA ALA A 95 5.35 -3.14 -3.64
C ALA A 95 3.97 -2.91 -2.99
N ASP A 96 3.95 -2.62 -1.69
CA ASP A 96 2.71 -2.36 -0.94
C ASP A 96 2.34 -0.88 -0.92
N ASP A 97 3.34 0.01 -0.97
CA ASP A 97 3.12 1.44 -1.03
C ASP A 97 4.32 2.14 -1.65
N TYR A 98 4.19 3.43 -1.91
CA TYR A 98 5.26 4.28 -2.40
C TYR A 98 5.29 5.62 -1.67
N VAL A 99 6.47 6.23 -1.64
CA VAL A 99 6.75 7.56 -1.14
C VAL A 99 7.44 8.35 -2.23
N THR A 100 6.97 9.57 -2.47
CA THR A 100 7.51 10.40 -3.54
C THR A 100 8.61 11.34 -3.04
N LYS A 101 9.81 11.30 -3.64
CA LYS A 101 10.91 12.24 -3.38
C LYS A 101 10.57 13.65 -3.93
N PRO A 102 10.82 14.74 -3.18
CA PRO A 102 11.21 14.79 -1.76
C PRO A 102 10.01 14.52 -0.85
N PHE A 103 10.26 13.83 0.27
CA PHE A 103 9.25 13.41 1.27
C PHE A 103 9.60 13.88 2.68
N GLY A 104 8.57 14.03 3.52
CA GLY A 104 8.76 14.32 4.94
C GLY A 104 8.92 13.05 5.79
N VAL A 105 9.64 13.16 6.92
CA VAL A 105 9.82 12.05 7.88
C VAL A 105 8.47 11.51 8.35
N GLY A 106 7.53 12.39 8.71
CA GLY A 106 6.20 11.99 9.19
C GLY A 106 5.41 11.16 8.18
N GLU A 107 5.51 11.47 6.88
CA GLU A 107 4.84 10.71 5.82
C GLU A 107 5.43 9.31 5.69
N LEU A 108 6.77 9.21 5.64
CA LEU A 108 7.46 7.92 5.55
C LEU A 108 7.11 7.03 6.74
N LEU A 109 7.20 7.57 7.96
CA LEU A 109 6.92 6.83 9.18
C LEU A 109 5.46 6.38 9.26
N ALA A 110 4.52 7.19 8.78
CA ALA A 110 3.11 6.79 8.69
C ALA A 110 2.94 5.56 7.80
N ARG A 111 3.59 5.54 6.62
CA ARG A 111 3.52 4.40 5.70
C ARG A 111 4.22 3.16 6.24
N VAL A 112 5.36 3.32 6.91
CA VAL A 112 6.05 2.24 7.62
C VAL A 112 5.13 1.60 8.67
N ARG A 113 4.45 2.40 9.50
CA ARG A 113 3.49 1.88 10.49
C ARG A 113 2.33 1.13 9.84
N VAL A 114 1.77 1.66 8.75
CA VAL A 114 0.68 1.02 8.00
C VAL A 114 1.14 -0.33 7.43
N ALA A 115 2.31 -0.37 6.80
CA ALA A 115 2.87 -1.57 6.20
C ALA A 115 3.16 -2.67 7.23
N LEU A 116 3.79 -2.33 8.35
CA LEU A 116 4.08 -3.28 9.44
C LEU A 116 2.80 -3.84 10.08
N ARG A 117 1.79 -3.00 10.28
CA ARG A 117 0.48 -3.42 10.81
C ARG A 117 -0.18 -4.44 9.89
N HIS A 118 -0.06 -4.29 8.57
CA HIS A 118 -0.58 -5.28 7.61
C HIS A 118 0.13 -6.63 7.67
N GLY A 119 1.46 -6.64 7.75
CA GLY A 119 2.22 -7.88 7.92
C GLY A 119 1.79 -8.69 9.15
N SER A 120 1.32 -8.01 10.22
CA SER A 120 0.83 -8.66 11.45
C SER A 120 -0.65 -9.11 11.40
N ARG A 121 -1.50 -8.48 10.57
CA ARG A 121 -2.96 -8.70 10.53
C ARG A 121 -3.39 -10.00 9.84
N SER A 122 -2.48 -10.71 9.17
CA SER A 122 -2.76 -12.04 8.61
C SER A 122 -3.03 -13.12 9.68
N ALA A 123 -2.87 -12.83 10.98
CA ALA A 123 -2.93 -13.82 12.07
C ALA A 123 -4.15 -13.72 13.02
N THR A 124 -4.99 -12.67 12.97
CA THR A 124 -6.13 -12.53 13.90
C THR A 124 -7.37 -11.97 13.20
N GLY A 125 -8.55 -12.54 13.52
CA GLY A 125 -9.84 -12.21 12.91
C GLY A 125 -10.07 -10.71 12.73
N ARG A 126 -10.59 -10.31 11.56
CA ARG A 126 -10.62 -8.90 11.16
C ARG A 126 -11.78 -8.21 11.90
N PRO A 127 -11.51 -7.29 12.85
CA PRO A 127 -12.58 -6.49 13.43
C PRO A 127 -13.27 -5.67 12.35
N ALA A 128 -14.56 -5.35 12.57
CA ALA A 128 -15.32 -4.49 11.69
C ALA A 128 -14.57 -3.18 11.40
N LEU A 129 -14.46 -2.83 10.13
CA LEU A 129 -13.77 -1.61 9.70
C LEU A 129 -14.66 -0.40 9.96
N LYS A 130 -14.10 0.64 10.57
CA LYS A 130 -14.81 1.91 10.83
C LYS A 130 -14.28 3.01 9.92
N LEU A 131 -15.20 3.66 9.22
CA LEU A 131 -14.99 4.77 8.30
C LEU A 131 -15.96 5.90 8.72
N GLY A 132 -15.63 6.62 9.79
CA GLY A 132 -16.48 7.66 10.35
C GLY A 132 -17.80 7.08 10.86
N SER A 133 -18.90 7.53 10.26
CA SER A 133 -20.25 7.01 10.54
C SER A 133 -20.52 5.62 9.94
N VAL A 134 -19.62 5.14 9.06
CA VAL A 134 -19.76 3.86 8.37
C VAL A 134 -19.04 2.74 9.13
N THR A 135 -19.70 1.60 9.29
CA THR A 135 -19.13 0.36 9.80
C THR A 135 -19.29 -0.74 8.76
N VAL A 136 -18.20 -1.45 8.46
CA VAL A 136 -18.14 -2.55 7.49
C VAL A 136 -17.75 -3.83 8.22
N ASP A 137 -18.68 -4.77 8.30
CA ASP A 137 -18.43 -6.12 8.78
C ASP A 137 -18.13 -7.02 7.56
N LEU A 138 -16.84 -7.28 7.37
CA LEU A 138 -16.35 -8.08 6.24
C LEU A 138 -16.73 -9.56 6.33
N GLU A 139 -16.98 -10.08 7.53
CA GLU A 139 -17.37 -11.48 7.72
C GLU A 139 -18.87 -11.67 7.48
N LYS A 140 -19.69 -10.73 7.97
CA LYS A 140 -21.15 -10.77 7.80
C LYS A 140 -21.66 -10.16 6.51
N HIS A 141 -20.75 -9.66 5.67
CA HIS A 141 -21.08 -8.94 4.45
C HIS A 141 -22.07 -7.78 4.68
N ALA A 142 -21.90 -7.06 5.79
CA ALA A 142 -22.84 -6.04 6.23
C ALA A 142 -22.17 -4.66 6.28
N VAL A 143 -22.85 -3.66 5.73
CA VAL A 143 -22.40 -2.26 5.79
C VAL A 143 -23.49 -1.43 6.43
N ARG A 144 -23.11 -0.58 7.38
CA ARG A 144 -24.02 0.36 8.05
C ARG A 144 -23.46 1.77 7.99
N LYS A 145 -24.31 2.77 7.76
CA LYS A 145 -23.98 4.20 7.89
C LYS A 145 -24.91 4.82 8.92
N SER A 146 -24.34 5.42 9.98
CA SER A 146 -25.11 6.00 11.09
C SER A 146 -26.13 5.01 11.70
N GLY A 147 -25.76 3.73 11.77
CA GLY A 147 -26.60 2.65 12.31
C GLY A 147 -27.59 2.01 11.33
N ALA A 148 -27.90 2.67 10.21
CA ALA A 148 -28.78 2.15 9.16
C ALA A 148 -28.02 1.28 8.17
N GLU A 149 -28.66 0.20 7.68
CA GLU A 149 -28.06 -0.70 6.70
C GLU A 149 -27.91 -0.01 5.32
N VAL A 150 -26.74 -0.18 4.71
CA VAL A 150 -26.43 0.33 3.37
C VAL A 150 -26.28 -0.87 2.44
N HIS A 151 -27.17 -0.98 1.46
CA HIS A 151 -27.10 -2.06 0.50
C HIS A 151 -25.99 -1.82 -0.54
N LEU A 152 -25.03 -2.74 -0.57
CA LEU A 152 -24.02 -2.85 -1.62
C LEU A 152 -24.33 -4.05 -2.53
N THR A 153 -24.20 -3.85 -3.83
CA THR A 153 -24.17 -4.92 -4.81
C THR A 153 -22.96 -5.82 -4.58
N ALA A 154 -22.98 -7.03 -5.16
CA ALA A 154 -21.86 -7.97 -5.03
C ALA A 154 -20.52 -7.39 -5.52
N LEU A 155 -20.53 -6.59 -6.60
CA LEU A 155 -19.31 -5.96 -7.14
C LEU A 155 -18.83 -4.80 -6.27
N GLU A 156 -19.74 -3.94 -5.78
CA GLU A 156 -19.39 -2.87 -4.84
C GLU A 156 -18.78 -3.44 -3.56
N PHE A 157 -19.39 -4.47 -2.97
CA PHE A 157 -18.89 -5.11 -1.77
C PHE A 157 -17.53 -5.77 -1.99
N ARG A 158 -17.33 -6.43 -3.14
CA ARG A 158 -16.04 -7.03 -3.52
C ARG A 158 -14.95 -5.97 -3.69
N LEU A 159 -15.25 -4.85 -4.34
CA LEU A 159 -14.32 -3.73 -4.50
C LEU A 159 -13.92 -3.13 -3.14
N LEU A 160 -14.89 -2.90 -2.26
CA LEU A 160 -14.64 -2.44 -0.89
C LEU A 160 -13.78 -3.44 -0.09
N THR A 161 -14.08 -4.73 -0.23
CA THR A 161 -13.35 -5.81 0.46
C THR A 161 -11.90 -5.89 -0.02
N CYS A 162 -11.65 -5.80 -1.33
CA CYS A 162 -10.31 -5.73 -1.89
C CYS A 162 -9.53 -4.55 -1.29
N LEU A 163 -10.09 -3.34 -1.29
CA LEU A 163 -9.43 -2.18 -0.69
C LEU A 163 -9.22 -2.33 0.83
N ALA A 164 -10.17 -2.95 1.54
CA ALA A 164 -10.04 -3.21 2.98
C ALA A 164 -8.96 -4.24 3.31
N GLN A 165 -8.66 -5.17 2.40
CA GLN A 165 -7.51 -6.08 2.53
C GLN A 165 -6.19 -5.33 2.47
N HIS A 166 -6.15 -4.20 1.75
CA HIS A 166 -4.99 -3.33 1.58
C HIS A 166 -5.19 -1.97 2.29
N LEU A 167 -5.81 -1.98 3.48
CA LEU A 167 -6.16 -0.76 4.21
C LEU A 167 -4.98 0.21 4.41
N GLY A 168 -5.09 1.42 3.90
CA GLY A 168 -4.06 2.44 3.97
C GLY A 168 -2.96 2.31 2.90
N MET A 169 -2.97 1.24 2.09
CA MET A 169 -2.07 1.01 0.97
C MET A 169 -2.74 1.36 -0.36
N VAL A 170 -1.92 1.63 -1.38
CA VAL A 170 -2.42 1.88 -2.73
C VAL A 170 -2.64 0.57 -3.45
N VAL A 171 -3.83 0.40 -4.02
CA VAL A 171 -4.14 -0.72 -4.92
C VAL A 171 -4.25 -0.17 -6.34
N THR A 172 -3.46 -0.70 -7.27
CA THR A 172 -3.41 -0.18 -8.64
C THR A 172 -4.73 -0.45 -9.38
N HIS A 173 -5.02 0.36 -10.40
CA HIS A 173 -6.17 0.09 -11.28
C HIS A 173 -6.16 -1.36 -11.82
N ARG A 174 -4.98 -1.86 -12.18
CA ARG A 174 -4.78 -3.20 -12.72
C ARG A 174 -5.04 -4.29 -11.68
N GLN A 175 -4.54 -4.13 -10.46
CA GLN A 175 -4.81 -5.03 -9.34
C GLN A 175 -6.31 -5.08 -9.02
N LEU A 176 -6.95 -3.93 -8.85
CA LEU A 176 -8.39 -3.84 -8.56
C LEU A 176 -9.24 -4.51 -9.64
N LEU A 177 -8.94 -4.25 -10.91
CA LEU A 177 -9.66 -4.86 -12.02
C LEU A 177 -9.50 -6.38 -12.04
N ARG A 178 -8.26 -6.86 -11.84
CA ARG A 178 -7.96 -8.29 -11.81
C ARG A 178 -8.66 -9.01 -10.65
N GLU A 179 -8.65 -8.43 -9.45
CA GLU A 179 -9.24 -9.07 -8.27
C GLU A 179 -10.77 -9.02 -8.25
N VAL A 180 -11.36 -7.92 -8.70
CA VAL A 180 -12.81 -7.74 -8.62
C VAL A 180 -13.54 -8.35 -9.82
N TRP A 181 -13.00 -8.18 -11.04
CA TRP A 181 -13.62 -8.63 -12.30
C TRP A 181 -12.89 -9.78 -13.01
N GLY A 182 -11.63 -10.05 -12.66
CA GLY A 182 -10.82 -11.09 -13.29
C GLY A 182 -9.87 -10.58 -14.38
N PRO A 183 -8.93 -11.43 -14.84
CA PRO A 183 -7.83 -11.03 -15.72
C PRO A 183 -8.26 -10.54 -17.11
N SER A 184 -9.45 -10.93 -17.59
CA SER A 184 -9.99 -10.47 -18.88
C SER A 184 -10.45 -9.01 -18.88
N HIS A 185 -10.55 -8.36 -17.71
CA HIS A 185 -11.13 -7.02 -17.57
C HIS A 185 -10.11 -5.92 -17.22
N VAL A 186 -8.81 -6.25 -17.22
CA VAL A 186 -7.72 -5.37 -16.74
C VAL A 186 -7.60 -4.05 -17.53
N GLU A 187 -8.05 -4.00 -18.77
CA GLU A 187 -8.01 -2.79 -19.61
C GLU A 187 -9.27 -1.90 -19.45
N HIS A 188 -10.32 -2.38 -18.76
CA HIS A 188 -11.60 -1.67 -18.67
C HIS A 188 -11.70 -0.73 -17.46
N THR A 189 -10.75 0.21 -17.37
CA THR A 189 -10.62 1.17 -16.25
C THR A 189 -11.85 2.05 -16.01
N HIS A 190 -12.71 2.25 -17.02
CA HIS A 190 -13.95 3.01 -16.89
C HIS A 190 -14.95 2.35 -15.92
N TYR A 191 -15.03 1.02 -15.85
CA TYR A 191 -15.90 0.32 -14.90
C TYR A 191 -15.50 0.65 -13.47
N LEU A 192 -14.21 0.57 -13.16
CA LEU A 192 -13.70 0.84 -11.83
C LEU A 192 -14.06 2.26 -11.36
N ARG A 193 -14.03 3.26 -12.26
CA ARG A 193 -14.45 4.64 -11.93
C ARG A 193 -15.94 4.74 -11.61
N ILE A 194 -16.80 4.02 -12.33
CA ILE A 194 -18.25 4.00 -12.08
C ILE A 194 -18.54 3.41 -10.70
N TYR A 195 -17.98 2.23 -10.40
CA TYR A 195 -18.20 1.57 -9.11
C TYR A 195 -17.56 2.33 -7.94
N MET A 196 -16.41 2.99 -8.16
CA MET A 196 -15.83 3.87 -7.15
C MET A 196 -16.73 5.07 -6.84
N LYS A 197 -17.33 5.69 -7.88
CA LYS A 197 -18.32 6.75 -7.68
C LYS A 197 -19.52 6.25 -6.87
N GLN A 198 -20.07 5.09 -7.21
CA GLN A 198 -21.20 4.49 -6.49
C GLN A 198 -20.87 4.20 -5.02
N LEU A 199 -19.66 3.68 -4.74
CA LEU A 199 -19.21 3.48 -3.36
C LEU A 199 -19.11 4.81 -2.60
N ARG A 200 -18.56 5.85 -3.22
CA ARG A 200 -18.47 7.18 -2.59
C ARG A 200 -19.85 7.77 -2.31
N ASP A 201 -20.76 7.69 -3.27
CA ASP A 201 -22.14 8.18 -3.13
C ASP A 201 -22.87 7.49 -1.95
N LYS A 202 -22.52 6.24 -1.63
CA LYS A 202 -23.12 5.47 -0.54
C LYS A 202 -22.41 5.65 0.81
N LEU A 203 -21.09 5.78 0.82
CA LEU A 203 -20.26 5.62 2.03
C LEU A 203 -19.61 6.92 2.51
N GLU A 204 -19.28 7.85 1.61
CA GLU A 204 -18.69 9.12 2.01
C GLU A 204 -19.76 10.08 2.56
N GLU A 205 -19.35 11.05 3.37
CA GLU A 205 -20.22 12.18 3.72
C GLU A 205 -20.27 13.21 2.59
N ASP A 206 -19.14 13.45 1.92
CA ASP A 206 -19.04 14.24 0.68
C ASP A 206 -18.38 13.38 -0.42
N PRO A 207 -19.16 12.84 -1.38
CA PRO A 207 -18.62 12.01 -2.46
C PRO A 207 -17.63 12.73 -3.38
N VAL A 208 -17.70 14.07 -3.46
CA VAL A 208 -16.82 14.90 -4.31
C VAL A 208 -15.48 15.14 -3.60
N ARG A 209 -15.48 15.16 -2.27
CA ARG A 209 -14.29 15.28 -1.42
C ARG A 209 -14.15 14.04 -0.51
N PRO A 210 -13.84 12.88 -1.11
CA PRO A 210 -13.82 11.62 -0.37
C PRO A 210 -12.71 11.64 0.70
N ARG A 211 -13.05 11.24 1.93
CA ARG A 211 -12.10 11.13 3.03
C ARG A 211 -11.49 9.72 3.10
N TYR A 212 -12.25 8.69 2.78
CA TYR A 212 -11.85 7.30 2.99
C TYR A 212 -11.48 6.61 1.68
N LEU A 213 -12.25 6.79 0.62
CA LEU A 213 -12.03 6.20 -0.71
C LEU A 213 -11.21 7.17 -1.57
N VAL A 214 -9.91 7.26 -1.32
CA VAL A 214 -9.01 8.26 -1.92
C VAL A 214 -8.56 7.85 -3.32
N THR A 215 -8.57 8.80 -4.26
CA THR A 215 -7.98 8.62 -5.60
C THR A 215 -6.48 8.89 -5.55
N GLU A 216 -5.69 7.95 -6.05
CA GLU A 216 -4.27 8.13 -6.36
C GLU A 216 -4.15 8.36 -7.87
N THR A 217 -4.10 9.62 -8.29
CA THR A 217 -4.18 10.00 -9.71
C THR A 217 -3.15 9.24 -10.56
N GLY A 218 -3.63 8.65 -11.66
CA GLY A 218 -2.80 7.84 -12.56
C GLY A 218 -2.50 6.42 -12.07
N ILE A 219 -2.61 6.15 -10.76
CA ILE A 219 -2.12 4.92 -10.14
C ILE A 219 -3.25 3.98 -9.74
N GLY A 220 -4.23 4.46 -8.96
CA GLY A 220 -5.27 3.61 -8.40
C GLY A 220 -6.07 4.26 -7.28
N TYR A 221 -6.38 3.48 -6.25
CA TYR A 221 -7.17 3.92 -5.11
C TYR A 221 -6.58 3.45 -3.79
N ARG A 222 -6.89 4.16 -2.72
CA ARG A 222 -6.51 3.84 -1.34
C ARG A 222 -7.74 3.93 -0.45
N LEU A 223 -7.93 2.95 0.42
CA LEU A 223 -8.93 3.04 1.49
C LEU A 223 -8.24 3.47 2.78
N LEU A 224 -8.64 4.61 3.33
CA LEU A 224 -8.26 5.03 4.67
C LEU A 224 -9.31 4.57 5.67
N ALA A 225 -8.94 4.51 6.94
CA ALA A 225 -9.87 4.34 8.05
C ALA A 225 -9.49 5.28 9.18
N ASP A 226 -10.41 5.51 10.09
CA ASP A 226 -10.06 6.20 11.33
C ASP A 226 -9.12 5.30 12.14
N ASP A 227 -8.07 5.88 12.72
CA ASP A 227 -7.20 5.14 13.63
C ASP A 227 -8.05 4.61 14.79
N ALA A 228 -7.96 3.30 15.01
CA ALA A 228 -8.53 2.63 16.19
C ALA A 228 -7.65 2.86 17.41
#